data_AF-A0A397QUK6-F1
#
_entry.id   AF-A0A397QUK6-F1
#
_cell.length_a   1.000
_cell.length_b   1.000
_cell.length_c   1.000
_cell.angle_alpha   90.00
_cell.angle_beta   90.00
_cell.angle_gamma   90.00
#
_symmetry.space_group_name_H-M   'P 1'
#
loop_
_entity.id
_entity.type
_entity.pdbx_description
1 polymer ?
#
loop_
_entity_poly.entity_id
_entity_poly.type
_entity_poly.pdbx_seq_one_letter_code
_entity_poly.pdbx_strand_id
1 'polypeptide(L)'
;MDNIKNDKYYINQILDDIDKIIKYTNNVSYDDFVVDEQLIDAVLFRLIQMTENIKKLSIMFKEQHASVSWNDIVGFRNRIVHDYGKTDYTIVYEVVFNDIPDLKEVLLKIKWFGEKNGN
;
A
#
# COMPACT_ATOMS: atom_id res chain seq x y z
N MET A 1 20.53 -12.41 -14.92
CA MET A 1 20.01 -11.04 -14.96
C MET A 1 19.94 -10.58 -13.53
N ASP A 2 20.80 -9.65 -13.12
CA ASP A 2 20.71 -9.06 -11.80
C ASP A 2 19.33 -8.41 -11.67
N ASN A 3 18.59 -8.79 -10.63
CA ASN A 3 17.26 -8.25 -10.38
C ASN A 3 17.46 -6.85 -9.80
N ILE A 4 17.68 -5.86 -10.67
CA ILE A 4 17.98 -4.48 -10.28
C ILE A 4 16.76 -3.93 -9.54
N LYS A 5 16.91 -3.75 -8.22
CA LYS A 5 15.88 -3.19 -7.35
C LYS A 5 15.91 -1.66 -7.41
N ASN A 6 15.35 -1.09 -8.47
CA ASN A 6 15.18 0.36 -8.65
C ASN A 6 13.77 0.82 -8.27
N ASP A 7 13.49 2.11 -8.39
CA ASP A 7 12.18 2.68 -8.05
C ASP A 7 11.03 2.02 -8.83
N LYS A 8 11.23 1.72 -10.13
CA LYS A 8 10.24 1.00 -10.95
C LYS A 8 9.94 -0.38 -10.38
N TYR A 9 10.96 -1.12 -9.94
CA TYR A 9 10.77 -2.41 -9.29
C TYR A 9 9.92 -2.26 -8.02
N TYR A 10 10.24 -1.32 -7.14
CA TYR A 10 9.50 -1.13 -5.90
C TYR A 10 8.07 -0.64 -6.13
N ILE A 11 7.83 0.25 -7.09
CA ILE A 11 6.48 0.67 -7.48
C ILE A 11 5.64 -0.53 -7.95
N ASN A 12 6.21 -1.44 -8.73
CA ASN A 12 5.50 -2.66 -9.14
C ASN A 12 5.18 -3.56 -7.93
N GLN A 13 6.12 -3.73 -6.99
CA GLN A 13 5.85 -4.52 -5.77
C GLN A 13 4.74 -3.89 -4.91
N ILE A 14 4.74 -2.56 -4.76
CA ILE A 14 3.70 -1.82 -4.04
C ILE A 14 2.34 -2.04 -4.70
N LEU A 15 2.25 -1.90 -6.03
CA LEU A 15 1.02 -2.15 -6.78
C LEU A 15 0.56 -3.60 -6.65
N ASP A 16 1.48 -4.57 -6.69
CA ASP A 16 1.17 -5.99 -6.51
C ASP A 16 0.62 -6.30 -5.11
N ASP A 17 1.09 -5.62 -4.06
CA ASP A 17 0.56 -5.78 -2.70
C ASP A 17 -0.82 -5.11 -2.56
N ILE A 18 -1.00 -3.92 -3.13
CA ILE A 18 -2.30 -3.24 -3.21
C ILE A 18 -3.34 -4.10 -3.95
N ASP A 19 -2.98 -4.69 -5.08
CA ASP A 19 -3.87 -5.55 -5.85
C ASP A 19 -4.32 -6.78 -5.07
N LYS A 20 -3.43 -7.34 -4.24
CA LYS A 20 -3.78 -8.45 -3.35
C LYS A 20 -4.74 -7.99 -2.26
N ILE A 21 -4.50 -6.84 -1.63
CA ILE A 21 -5.41 -6.26 -0.62
C ILE A 21 -6.81 -6.12 -1.22
N ILE A 22 -6.94 -5.41 -2.33
CA ILE A 22 -8.23 -5.18 -3.01
C ILE A 22 -8.89 -6.51 -3.39
N LYS A 23 -8.12 -7.48 -3.87
CA LYS A 23 -8.64 -8.81 -4.23
C LYS A 23 -9.18 -9.56 -3.00
N TYR A 24 -8.47 -9.53 -1.88
CA TYR A 24 -8.87 -10.25 -0.67
C TYR A 24 -10.11 -9.64 -0.03
N THR A 25 -10.28 -8.31 -0.14
CA THR A 25 -11.36 -7.57 0.51
C THR A 25 -12.51 -7.23 -0.42
N ASN A 26 -12.47 -7.75 -1.66
CA ASN A 26 -13.52 -7.53 -2.64
C ASN A 26 -14.88 -8.05 -2.14
N ASN A 27 -15.88 -7.17 -2.09
CA ASN A 27 -17.23 -7.44 -1.58
C ASN A 27 -17.29 -7.91 -0.11
N VAL A 28 -16.27 -7.61 0.70
CA VAL A 28 -16.28 -7.94 2.13
C VAL A 28 -16.92 -6.79 2.91
N SER A 29 -17.98 -7.08 3.68
CA SER A 29 -18.60 -6.10 4.57
C SER A 29 -17.72 -5.87 5.81
N TYR A 30 -17.96 -4.78 6.54
CA TYR A 30 -17.25 -4.54 7.80
C TYR A 30 -17.45 -5.70 8.81
N ASP A 31 -18.68 -6.17 8.97
CA ASP A 31 -19.01 -7.23 9.92
C ASP A 31 -18.32 -8.56 9.55
N ASP A 32 -18.22 -8.88 8.25
CA ASP A 32 -17.49 -10.05 7.77
C ASP A 32 -15.97 -9.87 7.95
N PHE A 33 -15.46 -8.67 7.74
CA PHE A 33 -14.03 -8.37 7.86
C PHE A 33 -13.53 -8.56 9.30
N VAL A 34 -14.24 -8.01 10.29
CA VAL A 34 -13.76 -8.00 11.69
C VAL A 34 -13.80 -9.36 12.39
N VAL A 35 -14.48 -10.35 11.81
CA VAL A 35 -14.57 -11.71 12.34
C VAL A 35 -13.67 -12.71 11.61
N ASP A 36 -13.13 -12.34 10.45
CA ASP A 36 -12.21 -13.17 9.67
C ASP A 36 -10.74 -12.81 9.99
N GLU A 37 -10.21 -13.45 11.03
CA GLU A 37 -8.83 -13.26 11.49
C GLU A 37 -7.80 -13.55 10.38
N GLN A 38 -8.05 -14.55 9.54
CA GLN A 38 -7.14 -14.91 8.45
C GLN A 38 -7.10 -13.82 7.37
N LEU A 39 -8.26 -13.24 7.03
CA LEU A 39 -8.34 -12.12 6.12
C LEU A 39 -7.61 -10.90 6.69
N ILE A 40 -7.84 -10.56 7.95
CA ILE A 40 -7.18 -9.43 8.61
C ILE A 40 -5.66 -9.62 8.58
N ASP A 41 -5.16 -10.78 8.99
CA ASP A 41 -3.73 -11.09 8.97
C ASP A 41 -3.12 -10.97 7.56
N ALA A 42 -3.83 -11.48 6.55
CA ALA A 42 -3.40 -11.38 5.16
C ALA A 42 -3.33 -9.91 4.69
N VAL A 43 -4.32 -9.10 5.05
CA VAL A 43 -4.37 -7.66 4.71
C VAL A 43 -3.27 -6.89 5.43
N LEU A 44 -3.10 -7.10 6.73
CA LEU A 44 -2.05 -6.46 7.51
C LEU A 44 -0.66 -6.80 6.99
N PHE A 45 -0.42 -8.08 6.69
CA PHE A 45 0.84 -8.50 6.09
C PHE A 45 1.14 -7.72 4.80
N ARG A 46 0.14 -7.56 3.92
CA ARG A 46 0.30 -6.81 2.67
C ARG A 46 0.54 -5.33 2.90
N LEU A 47 -0.18 -4.70 3.84
CA LEU A 47 0.04 -3.31 4.21
C LEU A 47 1.48 -3.09 4.73
N ILE A 48 1.99 -4.01 5.54
CA ILE A 48 3.37 -3.96 6.02
C ILE A 48 4.35 -4.09 4.85
N GLN A 49 4.19 -5.09 3.96
CA GLN A 49 5.07 -5.25 2.79
C GLN A 49 5.06 -4.01 1.88
N MET A 50 3.88 -3.43 1.65
CA MET A 50 3.70 -2.20 0.89
C MET A 50 4.54 -1.06 1.49
N THR A 51 4.44 -0.81 2.80
CA THR A 51 5.21 0.25 3.47
C THR A 51 6.73 0.00 3.43
N GLU A 52 7.17 -1.26 3.55
CA GLU A 52 8.59 -1.62 3.43
C GLU A 52 9.13 -1.39 2.02
N ASN A 53 8.32 -1.54 0.98
CA ASN A 53 8.73 -1.20 -0.38
C ASN A 53 8.71 0.32 -0.63
N ILE A 54 7.78 1.07 -0.04
CA ILE A 54 7.78 2.55 -0.09
C ILE A 54 9.05 3.13 0.55
N LYS A 55 9.51 2.55 1.67
CA LYS A 55 10.76 2.99 2.31
C LYS A 55 11.97 2.90 1.38
N LYS A 56 11.98 1.92 0.47
CA LYS A 56 13.09 1.65 -0.44
C LYS A 56 13.08 2.52 -1.71
N LEU A 57 12.01 3.25 -1.96
CA LEU A 57 12.00 4.27 -3.02
C LEU A 57 13.05 5.35 -2.72
N SER A 58 13.76 5.79 -3.75
CA SER A 58 14.79 6.80 -3.67
C SER A 58 14.22 8.15 -3.18
N ILE A 59 15.07 8.96 -2.55
CA ILE A 59 14.70 10.31 -2.11
C ILE A 59 14.26 11.15 -3.32
N MET A 60 15.03 11.10 -4.40
CA MET A 60 14.72 11.80 -5.66
C MET A 60 13.33 11.46 -6.19
N PHE A 61 12.96 10.17 -6.18
CA PHE A 61 11.63 9.74 -6.61
C PHE A 61 10.52 10.29 -5.71
N LYS A 62 10.71 10.23 -4.39
CA LYS A 62 9.74 10.77 -3.43
C LYS A 62 9.55 12.27 -3.57
N GLU A 63 10.64 13.01 -3.78
CA GLU A 63 10.62 14.46 -4.00
C GLU A 63 9.93 14.83 -5.32
N GLN A 64 10.21 14.08 -6.40
CA GLN A 64 9.54 14.26 -7.69
C GLN A 64 8.03 14.02 -7.61
N HIS A 65 7.60 13.16 -6.69
CA HIS A 65 6.21 12.78 -6.47
C HIS A 65 5.70 13.22 -5.09
N ALA A 66 6.06 14.45 -4.67
CA ALA A 66 5.72 15.00 -3.34
C ALA A 66 4.23 15.23 -3.10
N SER A 67 3.37 15.09 -4.12
CA SER A 67 1.91 15.09 -3.95
C SER A 67 1.40 13.86 -3.19
N VAL A 68 2.21 12.80 -3.09
CA VAL A 68 1.92 11.63 -2.27
C VAL A 68 2.54 11.84 -0.89
N SER A 69 1.73 11.71 0.16
CA SER A 69 2.20 11.77 1.55
C SER A 69 2.97 10.51 1.97
N TRP A 70 4.16 10.31 1.41
CA TRP A 70 4.97 9.10 1.64
C TRP A 70 5.23 8.81 3.12
N ASN A 71 5.48 9.86 3.91
CA ASN A 71 5.76 9.73 5.34
C ASN A 71 4.54 9.27 6.13
N ASP A 72 3.35 9.74 5.76
CA ASP A 72 2.10 9.34 6.41
C ASP A 72 1.80 7.86 6.14
N ILE A 73 2.01 7.42 4.89
CA ILE A 73 1.83 6.01 4.52
C ILE A 73 2.82 5.11 5.27
N VAL A 74 4.08 5.53 5.40
CA VAL A 74 5.08 4.77 6.17
C VAL A 74 4.77 4.79 7.67
N GLY A 75 4.28 5.92 8.19
CA GLY A 75 3.89 6.09 9.59
C GLY A 75 2.71 5.20 9.99
N PHE A 76 1.81 4.90 9.06
CA PHE A 76 0.66 4.02 9.29
C PHE A 76 1.05 2.62 9.78
N ARG A 77 2.21 2.08 9.35
CA ARG A 77 2.75 0.82 9.87
C ARG A 77 2.88 0.82 11.40
N ASN A 78 3.35 1.93 11.97
CA ASN A 78 3.56 2.01 13.42
C ASN A 78 2.21 1.89 14.14
N ARG A 79 1.15 2.48 13.59
CA ARG A 79 -0.22 2.35 14.13
C ARG A 79 -0.73 0.90 14.06
N ILE A 80 -0.53 0.23 12.91
CA ILE A 80 -0.91 -1.19 12.76
C ILE A 80 -0.18 -2.09 13.77
N VAL A 81 1.14 -1.92 13.90
CA VAL A 81 1.98 -2.84 14.68
C VAL A 81 1.85 -2.62 16.18
N HIS A 82 1.63 -1.38 16.63
CA HIS A 82 1.62 -1.05 18.05
C HIS A 82 0.24 -1.20 18.72
N ASP A 83 -0.85 -0.97 17.98
CA ASP A 83 -2.18 -0.82 18.58
C ASP A 83 -3.19 -1.90 18.13
N TYR A 84 -2.77 -3.03 17.54
CA TYR A 84 -3.69 -4.05 17.00
C TYR A 84 -4.80 -4.53 17.98
N GLY A 85 -6.07 -4.28 17.64
CA GLY A 85 -7.26 -4.66 18.39
C GLY A 85 -8.59 -4.22 17.73
N LYS A 86 -9.74 -4.39 18.41
CA LYS A 86 -11.08 -4.12 17.83
C LYS A 86 -11.30 -2.69 17.33
N THR A 87 -10.81 -1.68 18.04
CA THR A 87 -10.91 -0.26 17.63
C THR A 87 -10.08 0.01 16.37
N ASP A 88 -9.01 -0.73 16.19
CA ASP A 88 -8.07 -0.59 15.08
C ASP A 88 -8.54 -1.31 13.81
N TYR A 89 -9.42 -2.31 13.93
CA TYR A 89 -10.02 -2.95 12.76
C TYR A 89 -10.92 -2.00 11.97
N THR A 90 -11.59 -1.05 12.63
CA THR A 90 -12.30 0.04 11.95
C THR A 90 -11.34 0.87 11.10
N ILE A 91 -10.20 1.26 11.66
CA ILE A 91 -9.20 2.08 10.96
C ILE A 91 -8.58 1.28 9.80
N VAL A 92 -8.24 0.01 10.02
CA VAL A 92 -7.71 -0.87 8.97
C VAL A 92 -8.73 -1.01 7.83
N TYR A 93 -10.01 -1.22 8.17
CA TYR A 93 -11.08 -1.30 7.18
C TYR A 93 -11.20 0.02 6.39
N GLU A 94 -11.24 1.17 7.06
CA GLU A 94 -11.30 2.47 6.38
C GLU A 94 -10.12 2.68 5.41
N VAL A 95 -8.89 2.37 5.85
CA VAL A 95 -7.70 2.49 4.99
C VAL A 95 -7.81 1.57 3.78
N VAL A 96 -8.22 0.31 3.98
CA VAL A 96 -8.34 -0.69 2.91
C VAL A 96 -9.37 -0.30 1.87
N PHE A 97 -10.52 0.24 2.30
CA PHE A 97 -11.65 0.50 1.41
C PHE A 97 -11.66 1.92 0.83
N ASN A 98 -11.03 2.89 1.48
CA ASN A 98 -10.98 4.29 1.02
C ASN A 98 -9.58 4.68 0.51
N ASP A 99 -8.54 4.51 1.31
CA ASP A 99 -7.22 5.09 1.00
C ASP A 99 -6.40 4.25 0.02
N ILE A 100 -6.48 2.92 0.12
CA ILE A 100 -5.71 2.00 -0.72
C ILE A 100 -6.11 2.09 -2.21
N PRO A 101 -7.41 2.13 -2.58
CA PRO A 101 -7.83 2.38 -3.96
C PRO A 101 -7.29 3.71 -4.51
N ASP A 102 -7.38 4.79 -3.74
CA ASP A 102 -6.89 6.12 -4.15
C ASP A 102 -5.38 6.11 -4.36
N LEU A 103 -4.62 5.49 -3.45
CA LEU A 103 -3.18 5.31 -3.58
C LEU A 103 -2.84 4.53 -4.86
N LYS A 104 -3.60 3.47 -5.18
CA LYS A 104 -3.41 2.70 -6.42
C LYS A 104 -3.52 3.60 -7.65
N GLU A 105 -4.54 4.42 -7.72
CA GLU A 105 -4.75 5.30 -8.88
C GLU A 105 -3.60 6.29 -9.05
N VAL A 106 -3.13 6.89 -7.96
CA VAL A 106 -2.00 7.82 -7.98
C VAL A 106 -0.72 7.13 -8.46
N LEU A 107 -0.43 5.94 -7.94
CA LEU A 107 0.76 5.17 -8.33
C LEU A 107 0.70 4.70 -9.79
N LEU A 108 -0.48 4.32 -10.30
CA LEU A 108 -0.66 3.99 -11.71
C LEU A 108 -0.42 5.19 -12.62
N LYS A 109 -0.89 6.39 -12.24
CA LYS A 109 -0.60 7.63 -12.97
C LYS A 109 0.90 7.88 -13.01
N ILE A 110 1.59 7.80 -11.85
CA ILE A 110 3.05 7.97 -11.76
C ILE A 110 3.78 6.99 -12.69
N LYS A 111 3.42 5.70 -12.63
CA LYS A 111 4.01 4.66 -13.48
C LYS A 111 3.83 4.98 -14.97
N TRP A 112 2.63 5.38 -15.38
CA TRP A 112 2.31 5.68 -16.78
C TRP A 112 3.04 6.93 -17.31
N PHE A 113 3.16 7.98 -16.49
CA PHE A 113 3.92 9.18 -16.87
C PHE A 113 5.44 8.90 -16.96
N GLY A 114 5.98 8.07 -16.07
CA GLY A 114 7.37 7.63 -16.16
C GLY A 114 7.67 6.81 -17.42
N GLU A 115 6.72 6.02 -17.91
CA GLU A 115 6.86 5.24 -19.15
C GLU A 115 6.73 6.09 -20.42
N LYS A 116 6.00 7.22 -20.39
CA LYS A 116 5.87 8.13 -21.54
C LYS A 116 7.03 9.12 -21.70
N ASN A 117 7.68 9.51 -20.59
CA ASN A 117 8.79 10.45 -20.60
C ASN A 117 10.17 9.76 -20.65
N GLY A 118 10.20 8.43 -20.68
CA GLY A 118 11.41 7.63 -20.84
C GLY A 118 11.52 7.00 -22.22
N ASN A 119 11.94 7.78 -23.21
CA ASN A 119 12.59 7.37 -24.46
C ASN A 119 13.58 8.46 -24.88
#